data_AF-A0A507CCT7-F1
#
_entry.id   AF-A0A507CCT7-F1
#
_cell.length_a   1.000
_cell.length_b   1.000
_cell.length_c   1.000
_cell.angle_alpha   90.00
_cell.angle_beta   90.00
_cell.angle_gamma   90.00
#
_symmetry.space_group_name_H-M   'P 1'
#
loop_
_entity.id
_entity.type
_entity.pdbx_description
1 polymer ?
#
loop_
_entity_poly.entity_id
_entity_poly.type
_entity_poly.pdbx_seq_one_letter_code
_entity_poly.pdbx_strand_id
1 'polypeptide(L)'
;MLKLYGTKRNICPVIFRYVTLQASPHTTGMSPKTPWTNSWGSPSSSHGEAHGISSSSGTSASQIRSRIDALVTELSNIYEHPKVLKPFMTDWLERAAAEKLPADTPEGVKYVEQGCVSLGVRSEARFYHVESDYYDWSLQRRCIRLQAPSISHLCKSVIMENTHHNPTGDTLDPTNSKYYCVIVQYVAKLNTQKLINFVYTMNKSSSKPSSKRDFNLRVADEALTMTMTGHEQNGVSPIGMKTALPIILSESITKLQPPVLFLGGGHVDWKLALPVQDFIDKTRCFVVDTS
;
A
#
# COMPACT_ATOMS: atom_id res chain seq x y z
N MET A 1 30.33 19.08 12.05
CA MET A 1 29.35 19.27 13.15
C MET A 1 28.00 18.78 12.66
N LEU A 2 27.75 17.46 12.69
CA LEU A 2 26.43 16.88 12.38
C LEU A 2 25.68 16.66 13.70
N LYS A 3 24.52 17.29 13.85
CA LYS A 3 23.61 17.07 14.99
C LYS A 3 22.87 15.75 14.78
N LEU A 4 23.24 14.74 15.56
CA LEU A 4 22.47 13.52 15.76
C LEU A 4 21.27 13.86 16.66
N TYR A 5 20.05 13.79 16.13
CA TYR A 5 18.84 13.74 16.96
C TYR A 5 18.68 12.32 17.51
N GLY A 6 19.47 12.01 18.54
CA GLY A 6 19.31 10.83 19.36
C GLY A 6 18.26 11.09 20.44
N THR A 7 17.01 10.72 20.18
CA THR A 7 16.04 10.54 21.27
C THR A 7 16.06 9.06 21.63
N LYS A 8 16.72 8.73 22.75
CA LYS A 8 16.60 7.43 23.41
C LYS A 8 15.12 7.24 23.78
N ARG A 9 14.35 6.53 22.95
CA ARG A 9 13.05 6.00 23.36
C ARG A 9 13.30 4.63 23.97
N ASN A 10 13.05 4.54 25.27
CA ASN A 10 12.94 3.28 25.99
C ASN A 10 11.99 2.36 25.21
N ILE A 11 12.49 1.20 24.79
CA ILE A 11 11.68 0.12 24.21
C ILE A 11 10.79 -0.39 25.34
N CYS A 12 9.55 0.11 25.36
CA CYS A 12 8.56 -0.18 26.38
C CYS A 12 8.04 -1.62 26.20
N PRO A 13 7.71 -2.39 27.25
CA PRO A 13 7.34 -3.82 27.16
C PRO A 13 5.99 -4.11 26.46
N VAL A 14 5.41 -3.16 25.73
CA VAL A 14 4.03 -3.20 25.21
C VAL A 14 3.95 -3.80 23.79
N ILE A 15 5.03 -4.41 23.28
CA ILE A 15 4.99 -5.22 22.04
C ILE A 15 4.02 -6.41 22.21
N PHE A 16 3.81 -6.88 23.44
CA PHE A 16 2.98 -8.04 23.74
C PHE A 16 1.46 -7.86 23.49
N ARG A 17 0.93 -6.62 23.49
CA ARG A 17 -0.53 -6.41 23.39
C ARG A 17 -1.11 -6.52 21.98
N TYR A 18 -0.29 -6.42 20.94
CA TYR A 18 -0.78 -6.49 19.56
C TYR A 18 -0.98 -7.96 19.10
N VAL A 19 -0.27 -8.91 19.72
CA VAL A 19 -0.29 -10.33 19.36
C VAL A 19 -1.57 -11.05 19.85
N THR A 20 -2.21 -10.57 20.92
CA THR A 20 -3.26 -11.34 21.61
C THR A 20 -4.68 -11.14 21.08
N LEU A 21 -4.94 -10.15 20.21
CA LEU A 21 -6.31 -9.76 19.83
C LEU A 21 -6.83 -10.39 18.52
N GLN A 22 -6.06 -11.22 17.81
CA GLN A 22 -6.44 -11.69 16.47
C GLN A 22 -6.64 -13.21 16.29
N ALA A 23 -6.70 -14.00 17.36
CA ALA A 23 -6.94 -15.44 17.22
C ALA A 23 -8.44 -15.78 17.17
N SER A 24 -8.93 -16.26 16.02
CA SER A 24 -10.22 -16.96 15.89
C SER A 24 -10.09 -18.16 14.93
N PRO A 25 -10.81 -19.29 15.12
CA PRO A 25 -10.47 -20.58 14.53
C PRO A 25 -11.07 -20.83 13.12
N HIS A 26 -10.29 -21.54 12.30
CA HIS A 26 -10.60 -21.93 10.92
C HIS A 26 -11.68 -23.01 10.78
N THR A 27 -12.45 -22.93 9.69
CA THR A 27 -13.16 -24.06 9.06
C THR A 27 -12.84 -24.13 7.57
N THR A 28 -12.59 -25.35 7.11
CA THR A 28 -12.15 -25.72 5.76
C THR A 28 -13.30 -26.12 4.84
N GLY A 29 -13.21 -25.78 3.55
CA GLY A 29 -14.06 -26.37 2.52
C GLY A 29 -13.56 -26.05 1.10
N MET A 30 -12.98 -27.04 0.42
CA MET A 30 -12.59 -27.02 -1.00
C MET A 30 -13.69 -27.64 -1.87
N SER A 31 -13.89 -27.14 -3.11
CA SER A 31 -14.31 -27.91 -4.29
C SER A 31 -14.40 -27.04 -5.58
N PRO A 32 -14.41 -27.62 -6.81
CA PRO A 32 -13.39 -27.34 -7.83
C PRO A 32 -13.86 -26.56 -9.08
N LYS A 33 -12.87 -26.07 -9.83
CA LYS A 33 -12.98 -25.34 -11.11
C LYS A 33 -13.19 -26.26 -12.31
N THR A 34 -14.05 -25.86 -13.24
CA THR A 34 -14.13 -26.37 -14.62
C THR A 34 -13.53 -25.37 -15.61
N PRO A 35 -12.88 -25.81 -16.71
CA PRO A 35 -12.24 -24.93 -17.68
C PRO A 35 -13.19 -24.54 -18.83
N TRP A 36 -13.20 -23.26 -19.20
CA TRP A 36 -13.87 -22.75 -20.40
C TRP A 36 -12.89 -22.62 -21.57
N THR A 37 -13.29 -23.17 -22.72
CA THR A 37 -12.60 -23.14 -24.02
C THR A 37 -13.04 -21.93 -24.83
N ASN A 38 -12.08 -21.18 -25.40
CA ASN A 38 -12.35 -20.08 -26.32
C ASN A 38 -12.35 -20.56 -27.78
N SER A 39 -13.47 -20.40 -28.47
CA SER A 39 -13.57 -20.53 -29.92
C SER A 39 -14.39 -19.37 -30.50
N TRP A 40 -13.72 -18.44 -31.18
CA TRP A 40 -14.30 -17.48 -32.12
C TRP A 40 -13.18 -17.22 -33.15
N GLY A 41 -13.30 -17.47 -34.45
CA GLY A 41 -14.46 -17.35 -35.31
C GLY A 41 -14.27 -16.10 -36.17
N SER A 42 -13.41 -16.19 -37.20
CA SER A 42 -13.18 -15.11 -38.17
C SER A 42 -14.35 -14.96 -39.14
N PRO A 43 -14.63 -13.73 -39.61
CA PRO A 43 -15.20 -13.56 -40.94
C PRO A 43 -14.37 -12.61 -41.84
N SER A 44 -14.13 -13.08 -43.07
CA SER A 44 -14.01 -12.34 -44.33
C SER A 44 -15.26 -11.47 -44.59
N SER A 45 -15.37 -10.43 -45.42
CA SER A 45 -14.59 -9.73 -46.47
C SER A 45 -15.33 -8.39 -46.71
N SER A 46 -14.72 -7.32 -47.24
CA SER A 46 -14.85 -6.89 -48.65
C SER A 46 -14.84 -5.34 -48.75
N HIS A 47 -14.63 -4.85 -49.97
CA HIS A 47 -14.21 -3.52 -50.44
C HIS A 47 -15.02 -2.27 -50.02
N GLY A 48 -14.34 -1.11 -50.03
CA GLY A 48 -14.96 0.22 -50.03
C GLY A 48 -13.95 1.37 -50.13
N GLU A 49 -13.87 1.93 -51.35
CA GLU A 49 -13.38 3.22 -51.86
C GLU A 49 -12.63 4.24 -50.97
N ALA A 50 -11.55 4.77 -51.57
CA ALA A 50 -10.79 5.91 -51.11
C ALA A 50 -11.51 7.23 -51.40
N HIS A 51 -11.91 7.93 -50.35
CA HIS A 51 -12.20 9.37 -50.39
C HIS A 51 -11.25 10.11 -49.46
N GLY A 52 -10.55 11.09 -50.01
CA GLY A 52 -9.61 11.94 -49.30
C GLY A 52 -10.29 12.69 -48.16
N ILE A 53 -9.91 12.35 -46.93
CA ILE A 53 -10.22 13.11 -45.74
C ILE A 53 -8.97 13.93 -45.40
N SER A 54 -9.14 15.25 -45.45
CA SER A 54 -8.27 16.25 -44.86
C SER A 54 -7.62 15.71 -43.58
N SER A 55 -6.28 15.62 -43.59
CA SER A 55 -5.50 15.19 -42.43
C SER A 55 -5.61 16.25 -41.34
N SER A 56 -6.68 16.18 -40.55
CA SER A 56 -6.73 16.81 -39.25
C SER A 56 -5.50 16.30 -38.48
N SER A 57 -4.62 17.21 -38.10
CA SER A 57 -3.45 16.91 -37.28
C SER A 57 -3.94 16.49 -35.89
N GLY A 58 -4.39 15.24 -35.79
CA GLY A 58 -4.86 14.64 -34.55
C GLY A 58 -3.76 14.71 -33.51
N THR A 59 -4.10 15.20 -32.31
CA THR A 59 -3.17 15.19 -31.18
C THR A 59 -2.70 13.76 -30.94
N SER A 60 -1.39 13.53 -30.99
CA SER A 60 -0.83 12.20 -30.82
C SER A 60 -1.07 11.68 -29.40
N ALA A 61 -1.07 10.35 -29.22
CA ALA A 61 -1.19 9.76 -27.89
C ALA A 61 -0.09 10.24 -26.92
N SER A 62 1.12 10.55 -27.42
CA SER A 62 2.20 11.12 -26.61
C SER A 62 1.90 12.56 -26.17
N GLN A 63 1.34 13.38 -27.06
CA GLN A 63 0.90 14.74 -26.72
C GLN A 63 -0.23 14.72 -25.69
N ILE A 64 -1.19 13.80 -25.80
CA ILE A 64 -2.26 13.64 -24.80
C ILE A 64 -1.68 13.26 -23.44
N ARG A 65 -0.76 12.27 -23.38
CA ARG A 65 -0.11 11.87 -22.12
C ARG A 65 0.63 13.03 -21.47
N SER A 66 1.41 13.79 -22.22
CA SER A 66 2.13 14.95 -21.70
C SER A 66 1.18 16.02 -21.13
N ARG A 67 0.03 16.25 -21.76
CA ARG A 67 -0.99 17.17 -21.22
C ARG A 67 -1.60 16.65 -19.92
N ILE A 68 -1.85 15.35 -19.81
CA ILE A 68 -2.35 14.73 -18.56
C ILE A 68 -1.31 14.89 -17.45
N ASP A 69 -0.03 14.66 -17.75
CA ASP A 69 1.05 14.80 -16.77
C ASP A 69 1.18 16.24 -16.26
N ALA A 70 1.05 17.22 -17.15
CA ALA A 70 1.03 18.64 -16.79
C ALA A 70 -0.15 18.97 -15.86
N LEU A 71 -1.37 18.51 -16.20
CA LEU A 71 -2.56 18.73 -15.37
C LEU A 71 -2.44 18.08 -13.98
N VAL A 72 -1.90 16.87 -13.89
CA VAL A 72 -1.67 16.19 -12.60
C VAL A 72 -0.65 16.96 -11.76
N THR A 73 0.37 17.54 -12.40
CA THR A 73 1.37 18.38 -11.73
C THR A 73 0.73 19.66 -11.19
N GLU A 74 -0.09 20.34 -11.99
CA GLU A 74 -0.82 21.53 -11.56
C GLU A 74 -1.77 21.24 -10.40
N LEU A 75 -2.54 20.14 -10.47
CA LEU A 75 -3.40 19.69 -9.38
C LEU A 75 -2.61 19.43 -8.08
N SER A 76 -1.43 18.80 -8.19
CA SER A 76 -0.56 18.56 -7.04
C SER A 76 -0.18 19.87 -6.36
N ASN A 77 0.24 20.88 -7.14
CA ASN A 77 0.60 22.21 -6.63
C ASN A 77 -0.59 22.91 -5.95
N ILE A 78 -1.82 22.72 -6.44
CA ILE A 78 -3.03 23.28 -5.83
C ILE A 78 -3.24 22.69 -4.44
N TYR A 79 -3.09 21.37 -4.29
CA TYR A 79 -3.28 20.69 -3.02
C TYR A 79 -2.21 21.06 -1.97
N GLU A 80 -1.00 21.38 -2.40
CA GLU A 80 0.07 21.88 -1.52
C GLU A 80 -0.16 23.31 -1.03
N HIS A 81 -1.06 24.06 -1.68
CA HIS A 81 -1.31 25.43 -1.31
C HIS A 81 -1.96 25.51 0.10
N PRO A 82 -1.45 26.34 1.04
CA PRO A 82 -1.95 26.37 2.43
C PRO A 82 -3.45 26.68 2.57
N LYS A 83 -4.02 27.45 1.64
CA LYS A 83 -5.47 27.75 1.60
C LYS A 83 -6.33 26.56 1.16
N VAL A 84 -5.74 25.53 0.54
CA VAL A 84 -6.43 24.30 0.12
C VAL A 84 -6.20 23.21 1.14
N LEU A 85 -4.99 23.09 1.69
CA LEU A 85 -4.60 22.04 2.62
C LEU A 85 -5.54 21.92 3.83
N LYS A 86 -5.83 23.03 4.53
CA LYS A 86 -6.68 22.98 5.73
C LYS A 86 -8.14 22.60 5.38
N PRO A 87 -8.83 23.26 4.42
CA PRO A 87 -10.16 22.81 4.00
C PRO A 87 -10.19 21.37 3.51
N PHE A 88 -9.16 20.91 2.79
CA PHE A 88 -9.04 19.53 2.36
C PHE A 88 -9.03 18.56 3.54
N MET A 89 -8.20 18.81 4.56
CA MET A 89 -8.13 17.93 5.73
C MET A 89 -9.42 17.98 6.57
N THR A 90 -10.10 19.13 6.62
CA THR A 90 -11.42 19.22 7.28
C THR A 90 -12.47 18.38 6.54
N ASP A 91 -12.63 18.57 5.23
CA ASP A 91 -13.55 17.78 4.40
C ASP A 91 -13.20 16.28 4.43
N TRP A 92 -11.90 15.94 4.46
CA TRP A 92 -11.44 14.57 4.61
C TRP A 92 -11.98 13.91 5.87
N LEU A 93 -11.76 14.53 7.03
CA LEU A 93 -12.13 13.97 8.34
C LEU A 93 -13.65 13.88 8.49
N GLU A 94 -14.39 14.88 8.00
CA GLU A 94 -15.85 14.85 7.99
C GLU A 94 -16.39 13.69 7.17
N ARG A 95 -15.84 13.47 5.96
CA ARG A 95 -16.23 12.34 5.10
C ARG A 95 -15.85 11.00 5.72
N ALA A 96 -14.64 10.87 6.26
CA ALA A 96 -14.15 9.65 6.89
C ALA A 96 -15.04 9.23 8.07
N ALA A 97 -15.39 10.19 8.94
CA ALA A 97 -16.24 9.95 10.10
C ALA A 97 -17.68 9.56 9.73
N ALA A 98 -18.19 10.05 8.59
CA ALA A 98 -19.54 9.73 8.11
C ALA A 98 -19.61 8.45 7.26
N GLU A 99 -18.47 7.92 6.80
CA GLU A 99 -18.41 6.83 5.84
C GLU A 99 -18.83 5.49 6.43
N LYS A 100 -19.72 4.78 5.71
CA LYS A 100 -20.14 3.42 6.03
C LYS A 100 -19.87 2.52 4.85
N LEU A 101 -19.27 1.35 5.10
CA LEU A 101 -19.06 0.37 4.05
C LEU A 101 -20.38 -0.31 3.65
N PRO A 102 -20.58 -0.63 2.35
CA PRO A 102 -21.72 -1.42 1.88
C PRO A 102 -21.82 -2.81 2.55
N ALA A 103 -23.02 -3.37 2.65
CA ALA A 103 -23.22 -4.68 3.29
C ALA A 103 -22.51 -5.83 2.55
N ASP A 104 -22.44 -5.72 1.22
CA ASP A 104 -21.80 -6.65 0.28
C ASP A 104 -20.27 -6.45 0.16
N THR A 105 -19.68 -5.61 1.02
CA THR A 105 -18.23 -5.42 1.09
C THR A 105 -17.49 -6.76 1.22
N PRO A 106 -16.44 -7.01 0.41
CA PRO A 106 -15.66 -8.25 0.46
C PRO A 106 -15.02 -8.51 1.83
N GLU A 107 -14.78 -9.78 2.14
CA GLU A 107 -14.27 -10.21 3.44
C GLU A 107 -12.92 -9.57 3.80
N GLY A 108 -11.99 -9.52 2.85
CA GLY A 108 -10.69 -8.85 3.03
C GLY A 108 -10.82 -7.38 3.43
N VAL A 109 -11.79 -6.67 2.86
CA VAL A 109 -12.05 -5.26 3.19
C VAL A 109 -12.68 -5.11 4.57
N LYS A 110 -13.57 -6.04 4.96
CA LYS A 110 -14.13 -6.11 6.32
C LYS A 110 -13.03 -6.33 7.36
N TYR A 111 -12.02 -7.16 7.07
CA TYR A 111 -10.86 -7.33 7.96
C TYR A 111 -10.03 -6.05 8.09
N VAL A 112 -9.83 -5.31 7.01
CA VAL A 112 -9.15 -4.01 7.05
C VAL A 112 -9.94 -3.00 7.87
N GLU A 113 -11.26 -2.92 7.70
CA GLU A 113 -12.13 -2.04 8.50
C GLU A 113 -12.07 -2.39 10.00
N GLN A 114 -12.19 -3.66 10.36
CA GLN A 114 -12.04 -4.12 11.74
C GLN A 114 -10.65 -3.83 12.31
N GLY A 115 -9.61 -3.95 11.49
CA GLY A 115 -8.25 -3.54 11.85
C GLY A 115 -8.16 -2.04 12.13
N CYS A 116 -8.82 -1.20 11.32
CA CYS A 116 -8.90 0.24 11.55
C CYS A 116 -9.64 0.59 12.85
N VAL A 117 -10.73 -0.13 13.16
CA VAL A 117 -11.46 0.03 14.44
C VAL A 117 -10.56 -0.36 15.61
N SER A 118 -9.88 -1.49 15.52
CA SER A 118 -8.98 -2.00 16.57
C SER A 118 -7.80 -1.06 16.85
N LEU A 119 -7.30 -0.39 15.80
CA LEU A 119 -6.27 0.64 15.89
C LEU A 119 -6.80 1.99 16.37
N GLY A 120 -8.11 2.22 16.35
CA GLY A 120 -8.71 3.53 16.62
C GLY A 120 -8.33 4.57 15.56
N VAL A 121 -8.37 4.18 14.28
CA VAL A 121 -8.17 5.05 13.09
C VAL A 121 -9.36 5.03 12.12
N ARG A 122 -10.46 4.36 12.48
CA ARG A 122 -11.58 4.17 11.54
C ARG A 122 -12.30 5.48 11.22
N SER A 123 -12.35 6.44 12.14
CA SER A 123 -12.95 7.77 11.93
C SER A 123 -12.14 8.67 11.01
N GLU A 124 -10.87 8.34 10.77
CA GLU A 124 -9.93 9.08 9.94
C GLU A 124 -9.67 8.39 8.59
N ALA A 125 -10.04 7.11 8.50
CA ALA A 125 -9.89 6.27 7.32
C ALA A 125 -11.04 6.46 6.32
N ARG A 126 -10.68 6.43 5.04
CA ARG A 126 -11.60 6.42 3.89
C ARG A 126 -11.39 5.16 3.05
N PHE A 127 -12.46 4.60 2.54
CA PHE A 127 -12.47 3.43 1.68
C PHE A 127 -13.00 3.77 0.30
N TYR A 128 -12.27 3.36 -0.72
CA TYR A 128 -12.61 3.62 -2.12
C TYR A 128 -12.81 2.29 -2.83
N HIS A 129 -14.03 2.05 -3.29
CA HIS A 129 -14.29 1.03 -4.31
C HIS A 129 -13.85 1.59 -5.67
N VAL A 130 -13.05 0.82 -6.40
CA VAL A 130 -12.56 1.14 -7.74
C VAL A 130 -12.98 0.06 -8.72
N GLU A 131 -12.79 0.33 -10.00
CA GLU A 131 -13.17 -0.54 -11.11
C GLU A 131 -12.24 -1.75 -11.20
N SER A 132 -12.73 -2.88 -11.72
CA SER A 132 -11.97 -4.14 -11.82
C SER A 132 -10.72 -4.04 -12.71
N ASP A 133 -10.72 -3.10 -13.66
CA ASP A 133 -9.60 -2.81 -14.56
C ASP A 133 -8.67 -1.70 -14.01
N TYR A 134 -8.85 -1.27 -12.75
CA TYR A 134 -8.07 -0.20 -12.12
C TYR A 134 -6.55 -0.39 -12.23
N TYR A 135 -6.08 -1.64 -12.14
CA TYR A 135 -4.66 -1.97 -12.23
C TYR A 135 -4.09 -1.99 -13.66
N ASP A 136 -4.95 -1.86 -14.69
CA ASP A 136 -4.53 -1.69 -16.09
C ASP A 136 -4.34 -0.21 -16.44
N TRP A 137 -4.80 0.70 -15.58
CA TRP A 137 -4.76 2.14 -15.84
C TRP A 137 -3.39 2.75 -15.53
N SER A 138 -3.10 3.92 -16.10
CA SER A 138 -1.96 4.74 -15.70
C SER A 138 -2.10 5.25 -14.26
N LEU A 139 -0.98 5.55 -13.60
CA LEU A 139 -0.99 6.10 -12.23
C LEU A 139 -1.77 7.42 -12.14
N GLN A 140 -1.72 8.23 -13.20
CA GLN A 140 -2.45 9.49 -13.31
C GLN A 140 -3.96 9.26 -13.25
N ARG A 141 -4.47 8.29 -14.03
CA ARG A 141 -5.90 7.95 -14.02
C ARG A 141 -6.33 7.37 -12.67
N ARG A 142 -5.50 6.52 -12.07
CA ARG A 142 -5.72 5.98 -10.72
C ARG A 142 -5.78 7.09 -9.65
N CYS A 143 -4.86 8.04 -9.72
CA CYS A 143 -4.80 9.21 -8.83
C CYS A 143 -6.08 10.03 -8.90
N ILE A 144 -6.52 10.37 -10.12
CA ILE A 144 -7.76 11.11 -10.37
C ILE A 144 -8.97 10.33 -9.84
N ARG A 145 -9.01 9.01 -10.09
CA ARG A 145 -10.12 8.15 -9.63
C ARG A 145 -10.29 8.13 -8.12
N LEU A 146 -9.17 8.18 -7.39
CA LEU A 146 -9.17 8.22 -5.93
C LEU A 146 -9.31 9.63 -5.36
N GLN A 147 -9.31 10.65 -6.23
CA GLN A 147 -9.16 12.05 -5.81
C GLN A 147 -7.91 12.24 -4.94
N ALA A 148 -6.86 11.46 -5.21
CA ALA A 148 -5.60 11.57 -4.51
C ALA A 148 -4.91 12.88 -4.95
N PRO A 149 -4.23 13.60 -4.04
CA PRO A 149 -3.62 14.88 -4.38
C PRO A 149 -2.52 14.81 -5.45
N SER A 150 -1.78 13.69 -5.49
CA SER A 150 -0.79 13.41 -6.53
C SER A 150 -0.50 11.92 -6.64
N ILE A 151 0.16 11.50 -7.73
CA ILE A 151 0.60 10.11 -7.91
C ILE A 151 1.56 9.63 -6.81
N SER A 152 2.22 10.56 -6.12
CA SER A 152 3.08 10.28 -4.96
C SER A 152 2.29 9.79 -3.75
N HIS A 153 0.99 10.10 -3.65
CA HIS A 153 0.14 9.64 -2.53
C HIS A 153 -0.28 8.17 -2.69
N LEU A 154 -0.18 7.62 -3.91
CA LEU A 154 -0.47 6.22 -4.19
C LEU A 154 0.68 5.36 -3.67
N CYS A 155 0.39 4.55 -2.65
CA CYS A 155 1.35 3.65 -2.01
C CYS A 155 0.95 2.18 -2.21
N LYS A 156 1.93 1.30 -2.02
CA LYS A 156 1.75 -0.15 -2.02
C LYS A 156 2.40 -0.76 -0.79
N SER A 157 1.78 -1.80 -0.27
CA SER A 157 2.32 -2.66 0.77
C SER A 157 2.95 -3.88 0.11
N VAL A 158 4.20 -4.16 0.43
CA VAL A 158 4.96 -5.30 -0.12
C VAL A 158 5.46 -6.14 1.04
N ILE A 159 5.13 -7.43 1.03
CA ILE A 159 5.66 -8.37 2.02
C ILE A 159 7.07 -8.77 1.59
N MET A 160 8.03 -8.51 2.46
CA MET A 160 9.44 -8.86 2.26
C MET A 160 9.79 -10.04 3.16
N GLU A 161 10.28 -11.13 2.57
CA GLU A 161 10.83 -12.29 3.27
C GLU A 161 12.35 -12.19 3.38
N ASN A 162 12.88 -12.42 4.58
CA ASN A 162 14.29 -12.68 4.78
C ASN A 162 14.58 -14.17 4.48
N THR A 163 15.05 -14.46 3.27
CA THR A 163 15.27 -15.86 2.84
C THR A 163 16.50 -16.50 3.48
N HIS A 164 17.34 -15.72 4.18
CA HIS A 164 18.48 -16.21 4.96
C HIS A 164 18.20 -16.15 6.48
N HIS A 165 16.93 -15.99 6.86
CA HIS A 165 16.54 -15.86 8.26
C HIS A 165 17.08 -17.02 9.10
N ASN A 166 17.80 -16.67 10.15
CA ASN A 166 18.25 -17.61 11.17
C ASN A 166 17.43 -17.34 12.44
N PRO A 167 16.49 -18.23 12.81
CA PRO A 167 15.59 -17.98 13.91
C PRO A 167 16.33 -18.01 15.25
N THR A 168 16.38 -16.85 15.91
CA THR A 168 16.92 -16.70 17.27
C THR A 168 15.83 -16.32 18.27
N GLY A 169 14.63 -16.88 18.14
CA GLY A 169 13.49 -16.61 19.01
C GLY A 169 12.18 -16.44 18.24
N ASP A 170 11.38 -15.46 18.65
CA ASP A 170 10.14 -15.08 17.97
C ASP A 170 10.42 -14.68 16.51
N THR A 171 9.77 -15.34 15.56
CA THR A 171 9.95 -15.11 14.13
C THR A 171 9.33 -13.79 13.66
N LEU A 172 8.56 -13.12 14.53
CA LEU A 172 7.97 -11.81 14.31
C LEU A 172 8.63 -10.68 15.11
N ASP A 173 9.71 -10.96 15.86
CA ASP A 173 10.51 -9.93 16.53
C ASP A 173 10.97 -8.88 15.50
N PRO A 174 10.58 -7.60 15.60
CA PRO A 174 10.98 -6.58 14.64
C PRO A 174 12.50 -6.43 14.44
N THR A 175 13.31 -6.87 15.41
CA THR A 175 14.77 -6.85 15.34
C THR A 175 15.38 -8.09 14.65
N ASN A 176 14.62 -9.17 14.45
CA ASN A 176 15.05 -10.36 13.70
C ASN A 176 13.87 -11.10 13.02
N SER A 177 12.92 -10.36 12.45
CA SER A 177 11.73 -10.97 11.85
C SER A 177 12.08 -11.68 10.55
N LYS A 178 11.39 -12.79 10.28
CA LYS A 178 11.44 -13.44 8.97
C LYS A 178 10.73 -12.61 7.90
N TYR A 179 9.71 -11.85 8.29
CA TYR A 179 8.82 -11.13 7.37
C TYR A 179 8.62 -9.68 7.80
N TYR A 180 8.60 -8.76 6.83
CA TYR A 180 8.30 -7.35 7.04
C TYR A 180 7.24 -6.89 6.04
N CYS A 181 6.29 -6.07 6.48
CA CYS A 181 5.43 -5.33 5.56
C CYS A 181 6.06 -3.97 5.26
N VAL A 182 6.51 -3.76 4.02
CA VAL A 182 7.17 -2.53 3.60
C VAL A 182 6.23 -1.69 2.75
N ILE A 183 6.03 -0.43 3.14
CA ILE A 183 5.14 0.51 2.47
C ILE A 183 5.98 1.54 1.71
N VAL A 184 5.77 1.61 0.40
CA VAL A 184 6.47 2.53 -0.51
C VAL A 184 5.47 3.17 -1.48
N GLN A 185 5.82 4.33 -2.04
CA GLN A 185 5.04 4.98 -3.09
C GLN A 185 5.18 4.22 -4.41
N TYR A 186 4.15 4.20 -5.26
CA TYR A 186 4.21 3.58 -6.59
C TYR A 186 5.28 4.20 -7.49
N VAL A 187 5.52 5.50 -7.33
CA VAL A 187 6.52 6.28 -8.09
C VAL A 187 7.95 6.08 -7.58
N ALA A 188 8.13 5.46 -6.41
CA ALA A 188 9.44 5.26 -5.80
C ALA A 188 9.98 3.85 -6.07
N LYS A 189 11.31 3.74 -6.21
CA LYS A 189 12.01 2.46 -6.26
C LYS A 189 12.50 2.11 -4.85
N LEU A 190 12.20 0.89 -4.40
CA LEU A 190 12.70 0.39 -3.12
C LEU A 190 14.19 0.06 -3.22
N ASN A 191 14.99 0.69 -2.36
CA ASN A 191 16.39 0.38 -2.15
C ASN A 191 16.55 -0.74 -1.10
N THR A 192 16.58 -1.99 -1.57
CA THR A 192 16.69 -3.17 -0.71
C THR A 192 17.95 -3.16 0.16
N GLN A 193 19.06 -2.54 -0.30
CA GLN A 193 20.28 -2.49 0.50
C GLN A 193 20.15 -1.57 1.71
N LYS A 194 19.48 -0.41 1.56
CA LYS A 194 19.14 0.46 2.70
C LYS A 194 18.21 -0.26 3.67
N LEU A 195 17.20 -0.96 3.17
CA LEU A 195 16.28 -1.76 4.00
C LEU A 195 17.04 -2.84 4.80
N ILE A 196 17.92 -3.60 4.16
CA ILE A 196 18.78 -4.60 4.82
C ILE A 196 19.66 -3.95 5.89
N ASN A 197 20.28 -2.81 5.58
CA ASN A 197 21.13 -2.09 6.54
C ASN A 197 20.33 -1.61 7.76
N PHE A 198 19.10 -1.15 7.55
CA PHE A 198 18.20 -0.73 8.61
C PHE A 198 17.85 -1.92 9.53
N VAL A 199 17.34 -3.02 8.97
CA VAL A 199 16.98 -4.22 9.74
C VAL A 199 18.20 -4.79 10.49
N TYR A 200 19.35 -4.88 9.83
CA TYR A 200 20.59 -5.30 10.48
C TYR A 200 21.01 -4.35 11.62
N THR A 201 20.78 -3.05 11.48
CA THR A 201 21.09 -2.08 12.55
C THR A 201 20.15 -2.27 13.75
N MET A 202 18.85 -2.51 13.52
CA MET A 202 17.91 -2.85 14.59
C MET A 202 18.32 -4.15 15.29
N ASN A 203 18.72 -5.16 14.53
CA ASN A 203 19.15 -6.45 15.06
C ASN A 203 20.33 -6.37 16.05
N LYS A 204 21.19 -5.34 15.96
CA LYS A 204 22.28 -5.13 16.93
C LYS A 204 21.78 -4.89 18.36
N SER A 205 20.50 -4.54 18.53
CA SER A 205 19.85 -4.42 19.84
C SER A 205 19.16 -5.70 20.32
N SER A 206 19.11 -6.75 19.48
CA SER A 206 18.59 -8.06 19.86
C SER A 206 19.47 -8.71 20.92
N SER A 207 18.89 -9.57 21.77
CA SER A 207 19.64 -10.38 22.74
C SER A 207 20.64 -11.34 22.09
N LYS A 208 20.40 -11.71 20.81
CA LYS A 208 21.27 -12.58 20.01
C LYS A 208 21.43 -12.00 18.60
N PRO A 209 22.32 -11.02 18.41
CA PRO A 209 22.53 -10.40 17.11
C PRO A 209 23.02 -11.41 16.07
N SER A 210 22.38 -11.39 14.91
CA SER A 210 22.74 -12.17 13.72
C SER A 210 23.81 -11.43 12.90
N SER A 211 24.47 -12.15 12.01
CA SER A 211 25.44 -11.56 11.10
C SER A 211 24.74 -10.89 9.92
N LYS A 212 25.37 -9.90 9.27
CA LYS A 212 24.75 -9.17 8.15
C LYS A 212 24.34 -10.09 6.98
N ARG A 213 25.07 -11.20 6.78
CA ARG A 213 24.78 -12.20 5.72
C ARG A 213 23.47 -12.98 5.95
N ASP A 214 22.94 -12.94 7.16
CA ASP A 214 21.67 -13.58 7.53
C ASP A 214 20.46 -12.71 7.16
N PHE A 215 20.68 -11.59 6.44
CA PHE A 215 19.65 -10.68 5.96
C PHE A 215 19.65 -10.61 4.43
N ASN A 216 18.75 -11.36 3.80
CA ASN A 216 18.49 -11.34 2.36
C ASN A 216 16.99 -11.11 2.12
N LEU A 217 16.58 -9.85 2.06
CA LEU A 217 15.18 -9.46 1.91
C LEU A 217 14.74 -9.53 0.45
N ARG A 218 13.77 -10.40 0.16
CA ARG A 218 13.14 -10.57 -1.16
C ARG A 218 11.63 -10.37 -1.05
N VAL A 219 10.98 -10.02 -2.16
CA VAL A 219 9.52 -9.97 -2.20
C VAL A 219 8.99 -11.39 -2.00
N ALA A 220 8.08 -11.56 -1.04
CA ALA A 220 7.39 -12.83 -0.82
C ALA A 220 6.52 -13.19 -2.03
N ASP A 221 6.35 -14.48 -2.30
CA ASP A 221 5.42 -14.91 -3.33
C ASP A 221 3.95 -14.60 -2.97
N GLU A 222 3.08 -14.69 -3.98
CA GLU A 222 1.66 -14.36 -3.83
C GLU A 222 0.94 -15.30 -2.86
N ALA A 223 1.23 -16.60 -2.91
CA ALA A 223 0.58 -17.60 -2.07
C ALA A 223 0.90 -17.38 -0.58
N LEU A 224 2.16 -17.08 -0.28
CA LEU A 224 2.62 -16.72 1.05
C LEU A 224 2.00 -15.40 1.50
N THR A 225 1.99 -14.39 0.63
CA THR A 225 1.35 -13.09 0.91
C THR A 225 -0.13 -13.26 1.26
N MET A 226 -0.89 -14.04 0.49
CA MET A 226 -2.29 -14.33 0.76
C MET A 226 -2.48 -15.10 2.07
N THR A 227 -1.61 -16.07 2.36
CA THR A 227 -1.65 -16.84 3.60
C THR A 227 -1.43 -15.94 4.82
N MET A 228 -0.43 -15.07 4.77
CA MET A 228 -0.03 -14.20 5.88
C MET A 228 -0.95 -13.00 6.08
N THR A 229 -1.41 -12.40 4.99
CA THR A 229 -2.20 -11.15 5.07
C THR A 229 -3.68 -11.42 5.00
N GLY A 230 -4.12 -12.49 4.32
CA GLY A 230 -5.53 -12.67 3.96
C GLY A 230 -5.99 -11.75 2.83
N HIS A 231 -5.07 -11.02 2.19
CA HIS A 231 -5.38 -10.08 1.13
C HIS A 231 -4.89 -10.59 -0.22
N GLU A 232 -5.72 -10.39 -1.24
CA GLU A 232 -5.39 -10.72 -2.63
C GLU A 232 -4.22 -9.88 -3.16
N GLN A 233 -3.56 -10.36 -4.20
CA GLN A 233 -2.55 -9.60 -4.91
C GLN A 233 -3.11 -8.23 -5.34
N ASN A 234 -2.29 -7.19 -5.21
CA ASN A 234 -2.67 -5.79 -5.43
C ASN A 234 -3.76 -5.25 -4.47
N GLY A 235 -4.30 -6.06 -3.56
CA GLY A 235 -5.22 -5.64 -2.49
C GLY A 235 -4.54 -5.46 -1.14
N VAL A 236 -3.24 -5.78 -1.01
CA VAL A 236 -2.55 -5.89 0.29
C VAL A 236 -2.61 -4.59 1.11
N SER A 237 -3.31 -4.66 2.22
CA SER A 237 -3.30 -3.65 3.29
C SER A 237 -2.31 -4.02 4.39
N PRO A 238 -1.61 -3.06 5.02
CA PRO A 238 -0.80 -3.31 6.21
C PRO A 238 -1.64 -3.38 7.49
N ILE A 239 -2.95 -3.11 7.40
CA ILE A 239 -3.93 -3.21 8.49
C ILE A 239 -4.85 -4.40 8.19
N GLY A 240 -5.34 -5.08 9.22
CA GLY A 240 -6.26 -6.22 9.04
C GLY A 240 -5.60 -7.51 8.54
N MET A 241 -4.27 -7.60 8.59
CA MET A 241 -3.55 -8.83 8.24
C MET A 241 -3.86 -9.96 9.23
N LYS A 242 -3.88 -11.22 8.76
CA LYS A 242 -3.97 -12.42 9.60
C LYS A 242 -2.78 -12.57 10.55
N THR A 243 -1.60 -12.17 10.09
CA THR A 243 -0.37 -12.13 10.88
C THR A 243 0.07 -10.68 11.09
N ALA A 244 0.29 -10.29 12.35
CA ALA A 244 0.79 -8.95 12.69
C ALA A 244 2.28 -8.82 12.35
N LEU A 245 2.58 -8.34 11.14
CA LEU A 245 3.96 -8.15 10.69
C LEU A 245 4.55 -6.82 11.15
N PRO A 246 5.86 -6.74 11.45
CA PRO A 246 6.54 -5.47 11.59
C PRO A 246 6.39 -4.62 10.32
N ILE A 247 5.93 -3.38 10.49
CA ILE A 247 5.67 -2.45 9.39
C ILE A 247 6.83 -1.47 9.25
N ILE A 248 7.34 -1.31 8.02
CA ILE A 248 8.34 -0.31 7.65
C ILE A 248 7.71 0.64 6.62
N LEU A 249 7.66 1.92 6.95
CA LEU A 249 7.14 3.00 6.12
C LEU A 249 8.30 3.79 5.50
N SER A 250 8.27 3.97 4.18
CA SER A 250 9.22 4.86 3.48
C SER A 250 9.14 6.28 4.04
N GLU A 251 10.28 6.87 4.41
CA GLU A 251 10.38 8.23 4.93
C GLU A 251 9.77 9.27 3.98
N SER A 252 9.85 9.06 2.66
CA SER A 252 9.26 9.94 1.66
C SER A 252 7.73 10.12 1.83
N ILE A 253 7.04 9.13 2.41
CA ILE A 253 5.59 9.19 2.66
C ILE A 253 5.27 10.21 3.77
N THR A 254 6.20 10.45 4.71
CA THR A 254 6.05 11.49 5.75
C THR A 254 6.09 12.92 5.22
N LYS A 255 6.53 13.07 3.95
CA LYS A 255 6.69 14.36 3.27
C LYS A 255 5.53 14.68 2.34
N LEU A 256 4.50 13.83 2.29
CA LEU A 256 3.31 14.06 1.47
C LEU A 256 2.56 15.31 1.91
N GLN A 257 2.03 16.02 0.93
CA GLN A 257 1.20 17.19 1.13
C GLN A 257 0.01 17.14 0.16
N PRO A 258 -1.23 17.11 0.67
CA PRO A 258 -1.66 16.86 2.05
C PRO A 258 -1.10 15.56 2.66
N PRO A 259 -0.98 15.46 4.00
CA PRO A 259 -0.35 14.33 4.66
C PRO A 259 -1.29 13.12 4.77
N VAL A 260 -1.73 12.59 3.63
CA VAL A 260 -2.56 11.38 3.52
C VAL A 260 -1.87 10.34 2.63
N LEU A 261 -2.10 9.06 2.86
CA LEU A 261 -1.59 7.98 2.01
C LEU A 261 -2.72 7.07 1.54
N PHE A 262 -2.57 6.48 0.37
CA PHE A 262 -3.51 5.52 -0.22
C PHE A 262 -2.86 4.15 -0.37
N LEU A 263 -3.50 3.11 0.12
CA LEU A 263 -3.02 1.73 0.25
C LEU A 263 -4.05 0.74 -0.30
N GLY A 264 -3.67 -0.54 -0.42
CA GLY A 264 -4.61 -1.63 -0.65
C GLY A 264 -5.66 -1.70 0.47
N GLY A 265 -6.92 -1.93 0.10
CA GLY A 265 -8.05 -2.01 1.01
C GLY A 265 -8.41 -3.43 1.45
N GLY A 266 -7.54 -4.42 1.22
CA GLY A 266 -7.80 -5.84 1.52
C GLY A 266 -8.40 -6.64 0.36
N HIS A 267 -8.72 -5.98 -0.75
CA HIS A 267 -9.23 -6.55 -2.00
C HIS A 267 -8.68 -5.75 -3.18
N VAL A 268 -8.54 -6.38 -4.35
CA VAL A 268 -7.98 -5.74 -5.56
C VAL A 268 -8.76 -4.47 -5.95
N ASP A 269 -10.08 -4.49 -5.80
CA ASP A 269 -10.97 -3.36 -6.16
C ASP A 269 -11.21 -2.37 -5.02
N TRP A 270 -10.48 -2.47 -3.91
CA TRP A 270 -10.65 -1.57 -2.78
C TRP A 270 -9.34 -0.90 -2.37
N LYS A 271 -9.45 0.37 -1.98
CA LYS A 271 -8.33 1.16 -1.42
C LYS A 271 -8.69 1.69 -0.06
N LEU A 272 -7.71 1.67 0.83
CA LEU A 272 -7.75 2.33 2.12
C LEU A 272 -6.95 3.63 2.01
N ALA A 273 -7.45 4.72 2.53
CA ALA A 273 -6.68 5.94 2.67
C ALA A 273 -6.84 6.53 4.07
N LEU A 274 -5.77 7.14 4.59
CA LEU A 274 -5.75 7.70 5.94
C LEU A 274 -4.65 8.75 6.10
N PRO A 275 -4.73 9.62 7.12
CA PRO A 275 -3.66 10.54 7.45
C PRO A 275 -2.37 9.79 7.84
N VAL A 276 -1.23 10.30 7.36
CA VAL A 276 0.09 9.69 7.55
C VAL A 276 0.47 9.63 9.03
N GLN A 277 0.19 10.70 9.78
CA GLN A 277 0.56 10.77 11.20
C GLN A 277 -0.27 9.79 12.04
N ASP A 278 -1.59 9.72 11.83
CA ASP A 278 -2.46 8.74 12.48
C ASP A 278 -2.00 7.30 12.19
N PHE A 279 -1.62 7.00 10.94
CA PHE A 279 -1.06 5.70 10.60
C PHE A 279 0.21 5.40 11.41
N ILE A 280 1.18 6.32 11.45
CA ILE A 280 2.45 6.13 12.15
C ILE A 280 2.22 5.92 13.65
N ASP A 281 1.42 6.79 14.27
CA ASP A 281 1.23 6.78 15.72
C ASP A 281 0.52 5.51 16.20
N LYS A 282 -0.45 5.03 15.40
CA LYS A 282 -1.31 3.91 15.81
C LYS A 282 -0.69 2.56 15.47
N THR A 283 -0.02 2.45 14.32
CA THR A 283 0.71 1.22 13.96
C THR A 283 2.06 1.10 14.63
N ARG A 284 2.65 2.22 15.08
CA ARG A 284 4.02 2.29 15.60
C ARG A 284 5.04 1.72 14.59
N CYS A 285 4.78 1.92 13.30
CA CYS A 285 5.68 1.47 12.23
C CYS A 285 7.05 2.17 12.29
N PHE A 286 8.05 1.56 11.68
CA PHE A 286 9.37 2.16 11.52
C PHE A 286 9.38 3.09 10.31
N VAL A 287 9.82 4.33 10.49
CA VAL A 287 10.02 5.27 9.37
C VAL A 287 11.48 5.20 8.92
N VAL A 288 11.70 4.88 7.64
CA VAL A 288 13.03 4.57 7.11
C VAL A 288 13.21 5.16 5.72
N ASP A 289 14.37 5.76 5.44
CA ASP A 289 14.74 6.09 4.07
C ASP A 289 14.98 4.80 3.26
N THR A 290 14.02 4.49 2.38
CA THR A 290 14.04 3.33 1.50
C THR A 290 14.33 3.67 0.05
N SER A 291 14.82 4.88 -0.25
CA SER A 291 15.07 5.38 -1.62
C SER A 291 16.52 5.23 -2.09
#